data_AF-A0A936Z2I8-F1
#
_entry.id   AF-A0A936Z2I8-F1
#
_cell.length_a   1.000
_cell.length_b   1.000
_cell.length_c   1.000
_cell.angle_alpha   90.00
_cell.angle_beta   90.00
_cell.angle_gamma   90.00
#
_symmetry.space_group_name_H-M   'P 1'
#
loop_
_entity.id
_entity.type
_entity.pdbx_description
1 polymer ?
#
loop_
_entity_poly.entity_id
_entity_poly.type
_entity_poly.pdbx_seq_one_letter_code
_entity_poly.pdbx_strand_id
1 'polypeptide(L)'
;MIALVLAVLLASPLAAAQGVAPSLALPIQCRPGVDCEIQNYVDRDPGPGARDYQCGTRSYEGHDGIDFRLPSLVRQRQGVAVLAAADGQVARVRDGVADVSVRATGTSAVQGRECGNGVVIRHEGGFETQYCHLARGSIVVKAGDPVRAGDVIARVGLSGRTEYPHLHFTVREGRAIVDPFAYGAAEGACRSGRSLWRPELREALAYKPRSVLNTGFATQPLGIDAIDEEPALPTPEAAVLVAYARAIGLKAGDVQTLTLTGPEGVELASSTARPLPRDQAQSMVFAGVRRPAGGWPRGRYRGEYLVRQGGETVLRQVFDFTL
;
A
#
# COMPACT_ATOMS: atom_id res chain seq x y z
N MET A 1 51.71 60.66 2.34
CA MET A 1 50.68 59.80 2.96
C MET A 1 49.93 59.09 1.85
N ILE A 2 50.20 57.81 1.63
CA ILE A 2 49.50 56.95 0.65
C ILE A 2 48.65 56.00 1.47
N ALA A 3 47.33 56.12 1.37
CA ALA A 3 46.38 55.26 2.08
C ALA A 3 46.15 53.97 1.29
N LEU A 4 46.50 52.84 1.89
CA LEU A 4 46.29 51.50 1.37
C LEU A 4 44.84 51.09 1.67
N VAL A 5 44.01 50.95 0.63
CA VAL A 5 42.63 50.44 0.76
C VAL A 5 42.68 48.91 0.66
N LEU A 6 42.41 48.23 1.77
CA LEU A 6 42.30 46.78 1.85
C LEU A 6 40.90 46.36 1.37
N ALA A 7 40.81 45.70 0.21
CA ALA A 7 39.56 45.15 -0.29
C ALA A 7 39.27 43.81 0.39
N VAL A 8 38.26 43.79 1.27
CA VAL A 8 37.74 42.55 1.86
C VAL A 8 36.81 41.89 0.85
N LEU A 9 37.24 40.77 0.27
CA LEU A 9 36.41 39.89 -0.56
C LEU A 9 35.45 39.12 0.35
N LEU A 10 34.19 39.55 0.40
CA LEU A 10 33.10 38.80 1.01
C LEU A 10 32.77 37.59 0.13
N ALA A 11 33.17 36.40 0.57
CA ALA A 11 32.72 35.16 -0.04
C ALA A 11 31.22 35.00 0.21
N SER A 12 30.42 35.09 -0.85
CA SER A 12 28.98 34.81 -0.79
C SER A 12 28.77 33.33 -0.48
N PRO A 13 27.90 32.97 0.48
CA PRO A 13 27.52 31.58 0.67
C PRO A 13 26.80 31.11 -0.60
N LEU A 14 27.24 29.98 -1.16
CA LEU A 14 26.51 29.26 -2.20
C LEU A 14 25.08 29.01 -1.69
N ALA A 15 24.12 29.79 -2.18
CA ALA A 15 22.72 29.47 -2.02
C ALA A 15 22.50 28.09 -2.67
N ALA A 16 22.16 27.09 -1.87
CA ALA A 16 21.67 25.84 -2.39
C ALA A 16 20.49 26.17 -3.32
N ALA A 17 20.58 25.80 -4.60
CA ALA A 17 19.49 25.97 -5.53
C ALA A 17 18.28 25.22 -4.96
N GLN A 18 17.27 25.95 -4.50
CA GLN A 18 15.98 25.39 -4.13
C GLN A 18 15.34 24.91 -5.44
N GLY A 19 15.60 23.66 -5.80
CA GLY A 19 15.05 23.13 -7.05
C GLY A 19 13.56 22.91 -6.94
N VAL A 20 12.91 22.88 -8.10
CA VAL A 20 11.47 22.66 -8.19
C VAL A 20 11.19 21.21 -7.81
N ALA A 21 10.39 20.99 -6.76
CA ALA A 21 10.00 19.65 -6.35
C ALA A 21 9.32 18.88 -7.50
N PRO A 22 9.62 17.57 -7.68
CA PRO A 22 9.09 16.80 -8.80
C PRO A 22 7.57 16.67 -8.74
N SER A 23 6.94 16.61 -9.92
CA SER A 23 5.53 16.27 -10.06
C SER A 23 5.38 14.76 -10.30
N LEU A 24 4.94 14.04 -9.27
CA LEU A 24 4.98 12.58 -9.20
C LEU A 24 3.80 11.94 -9.94
N ALA A 25 4.11 11.13 -10.95
CA ALA A 25 3.22 10.11 -11.50
C ALA A 25 3.12 8.90 -10.54
N LEU A 26 2.12 8.05 -10.77
CA LEU A 26 1.92 6.85 -9.97
C LEU A 26 3.09 5.87 -10.19
N PRO A 27 3.77 5.40 -9.12
CA PRO A 27 4.99 4.61 -9.24
C PRO A 27 4.73 3.12 -9.50
N ILE A 28 3.49 2.74 -9.77
CA ILE A 28 3.03 1.36 -9.87
C ILE A 28 1.93 1.25 -10.93
N GLN A 29 1.95 0.19 -11.74
CA GLN A 29 0.94 -0.09 -12.75
C GLN A 29 -0.27 -0.81 -12.14
N CYS A 30 -0.97 -0.10 -11.25
CA CYS A 30 -2.23 -0.52 -10.65
C CYS A 30 -3.19 0.67 -10.54
N ARG A 31 -4.43 0.40 -10.16
CA ARG A 31 -5.47 1.38 -9.88
C ARG A 31 -5.76 1.35 -8.38
N PRO A 32 -5.24 2.32 -7.60
CA PRO A 32 -5.54 2.42 -6.18
C PRO A 32 -7.06 2.45 -5.94
N GLY A 33 -7.54 1.61 -5.04
CA GLY A 33 -8.97 1.43 -4.79
C GLY A 33 -9.69 0.41 -5.66
N VAL A 34 -9.01 -0.18 -6.64
CA VAL A 34 -9.61 -1.17 -7.55
C VAL A 34 -8.81 -2.47 -7.55
N ASP A 35 -7.51 -2.41 -7.82
CA ASP A 35 -6.65 -3.60 -7.91
C ASP A 35 -5.32 -3.46 -7.13
N CYS A 36 -5.19 -2.39 -6.35
CA CYS A 36 -4.21 -2.21 -5.28
C CYS A 36 -4.75 -1.19 -4.25
N GLU A 37 -4.12 -1.09 -3.08
CA GLU A 37 -4.48 -0.10 -2.06
C GLU A 37 -3.23 0.49 -1.40
N ILE A 38 -3.31 1.74 -0.94
CA ILE A 38 -2.25 2.31 -0.08
C ILE A 38 -2.43 1.72 1.31
N GLN A 39 -1.52 0.86 1.77
CA GLN A 39 -1.59 0.22 3.09
C GLN A 39 -1.10 1.15 4.21
N ASN A 40 0.04 1.82 3.97
CA ASN A 40 0.69 2.70 4.92
C ASN A 40 1.14 3.99 4.22
N TYR A 41 1.06 5.10 4.94
CA TYR A 41 1.59 6.42 4.57
C TYR A 41 2.80 6.74 5.43
N VAL A 42 3.53 7.80 5.07
CA VAL A 42 4.67 8.29 5.85
C VAL A 42 4.24 8.59 7.29
N ASP A 43 5.03 8.14 8.24
CA ASP A 43 4.90 8.54 9.64
C ASP A 43 5.38 9.99 9.82
N ARG A 44 4.50 10.82 10.34
CA ARG A 44 4.76 12.23 10.61
C ARG A 44 4.72 12.58 12.09
N ASP A 45 4.56 11.58 12.96
CA ASP A 45 4.65 11.78 14.41
C ASP A 45 6.15 11.83 14.81
N PRO A 46 6.62 12.93 15.42
CA PRO A 46 8.01 13.03 15.90
C PRO A 46 8.26 12.27 17.21
N GLY A 47 7.18 11.84 17.89
CA GLY A 47 7.25 11.15 19.17
C GLY A 47 7.09 9.63 19.05
N PRO A 48 7.02 8.92 20.18
CA PRO A 48 6.68 7.50 20.20
C PRO A 48 5.22 7.35 19.73
N GLY A 49 5.02 6.69 18.60
CA GLY A 49 3.71 6.55 17.97
C GLY A 49 3.82 6.51 16.46
N ALA A 50 2.68 6.66 15.79
CA ALA A 50 2.66 6.86 14.36
C ALA A 50 1.42 7.62 13.94
N ARG A 51 1.58 8.60 13.04
CA ARG A 51 0.46 9.33 12.45
C ARG A 51 0.73 9.62 10.99
N ASP A 52 -0.26 9.32 10.15
CA ASP A 52 -0.21 9.74 8.74
C ASP A 52 -0.51 11.24 8.58
N TYR A 53 -0.34 11.76 7.36
CA TYR A 53 -0.56 13.18 7.05
C TYR A 53 -1.96 13.72 7.36
N GLN A 54 -2.96 12.87 7.57
CA GLN A 54 -4.33 13.26 7.94
C GLN A 54 -4.60 13.17 9.45
N CYS A 55 -3.56 12.90 10.26
CA CYS A 55 -3.65 12.51 11.66
C CYS A 55 -4.38 11.17 11.87
N GLY A 56 -4.37 10.31 10.84
CA GLY A 56 -4.92 8.97 10.94
C GLY A 56 -3.88 7.93 11.33
N THR A 57 -4.34 6.68 11.40
CA THR A 57 -3.55 5.53 11.86
C THR A 57 -3.12 4.60 10.73
N ARG A 58 -3.08 5.09 9.48
CA ARG A 58 -2.59 4.34 8.32
C ARG A 58 -1.07 4.48 8.22
N SER A 59 -0.36 4.22 9.32
CA SER A 59 1.10 4.28 9.41
C SER A 59 1.58 3.44 10.61
N TYR A 60 2.89 3.30 10.76
CA TYR A 60 3.54 2.73 11.93
C TYR A 60 4.85 3.46 12.21
N GLU A 61 5.39 3.30 13.42
CA GLU A 61 6.51 4.08 13.92
C GLU A 61 7.73 3.99 12.98
N GLY A 62 8.17 5.16 12.50
CA GLY A 62 9.34 5.28 11.62
C GLY A 62 9.11 4.83 10.18
N HIS A 63 7.87 4.64 9.74
CA HIS A 63 7.58 4.35 8.34
C HIS A 63 7.90 5.56 7.45
N ASP A 64 8.83 5.41 6.50
CA ASP A 64 9.41 6.53 5.75
C ASP A 64 8.90 6.65 4.30
N GLY A 65 7.86 5.91 3.93
CA GLY A 65 7.36 5.87 2.55
C GLY A 65 5.85 5.64 2.43
N ILE A 66 5.43 5.29 1.22
CA ILE A 66 4.07 4.90 0.89
C ILE A 66 4.07 3.43 0.44
N ASP A 67 3.24 2.60 1.06
CA ASP A 67 3.11 1.19 0.70
C ASP A 67 1.93 0.98 -0.24
N PHE A 68 2.20 0.80 -1.53
CA PHE A 68 1.20 0.40 -2.52
C PHE A 68 1.07 -1.12 -2.54
N ARG A 69 0.08 -1.61 -1.81
CA ARG A 69 -0.17 -3.02 -1.55
C ARG A 69 -0.99 -3.68 -2.64
N LEU A 70 -0.53 -4.84 -3.10
CA LEU A 70 -1.31 -5.74 -3.96
C LEU A 70 -2.25 -6.62 -3.10
N PRO A 71 -3.39 -7.05 -3.66
CA PRO A 71 -4.36 -7.85 -2.94
C PRO A 71 -3.89 -9.29 -2.66
N SER A 72 -2.95 -9.83 -3.44
CA SER A 72 -2.57 -11.24 -3.40
C SER A 72 -1.16 -11.49 -3.95
N LEU A 73 -0.57 -12.64 -3.61
CA LEU A 73 0.65 -13.16 -4.22
C LEU A 73 0.40 -13.63 -5.66
N VAL A 74 -0.81 -14.08 -5.99
CA VAL A 74 -1.20 -14.40 -7.37
C VAL A 74 -1.07 -13.15 -8.25
N ARG A 75 -1.60 -12.00 -7.80
CA ARG A 75 -1.48 -10.73 -8.52
C ARG A 75 -0.03 -10.29 -8.66
N GLN A 76 0.79 -10.51 -7.63
CA GLN A 76 2.23 -10.24 -7.70
C GLN A 76 2.91 -11.09 -8.77
N ARG A 77 2.65 -12.40 -8.81
CA ARG A 77 3.25 -13.33 -9.78
C ARG A 77 2.81 -13.08 -11.23
N GLN A 78 1.63 -12.50 -11.44
CA GLN A 78 1.20 -12.00 -12.77
C GLN A 78 2.08 -10.85 -13.29
N GLY A 79 2.87 -10.21 -12.42
CA GLY A 79 3.82 -9.17 -12.78
C GLY A 79 3.18 -7.79 -12.86
N VAL A 80 3.09 -7.12 -11.72
CA VAL A 80 2.70 -5.70 -11.67
C VAL A 80 3.94 -4.83 -11.85
N ALA A 81 3.97 -3.98 -12.89
CA ALA A 81 5.10 -3.12 -13.16
C ALA A 81 5.26 -2.01 -12.11
N VAL A 82 6.50 -1.71 -11.79
CA VAL A 82 6.91 -0.52 -11.02
C VAL A 82 7.43 0.50 -12.02
N LEU A 83 6.98 1.74 -11.87
CA LEU A 83 7.18 2.83 -12.82
C LEU A 83 8.03 3.94 -12.19
N ALA A 84 8.91 4.56 -12.96
CA ALA A 84 9.56 5.80 -12.55
C ALA A 84 8.48 6.87 -12.30
N ALA A 85 8.52 7.52 -11.14
CA ALA A 85 7.50 8.47 -10.71
C ALA A 85 7.71 9.86 -11.32
N ALA A 86 8.96 10.17 -11.67
CA ALA A 86 9.36 11.42 -12.29
C ALA A 86 10.58 11.17 -13.19
N ASP A 87 10.84 12.11 -14.10
CA ASP A 87 12.04 12.11 -14.92
C ASP A 87 13.29 12.19 -14.04
N GLY A 88 14.36 11.49 -14.41
CA GLY A 88 15.58 11.49 -13.64
C GLY A 88 16.64 10.55 -14.17
N GLN A 89 17.63 10.29 -13.31
CA GLN A 89 18.70 9.34 -13.58
C GLN A 89 18.76 8.29 -12.48
N VAL A 90 18.86 7.02 -12.87
CA VAL A 90 19.01 5.92 -11.92
C VAL A 90 20.35 6.07 -11.20
N ALA A 91 20.30 6.24 -9.88
CA ALA A 91 21.48 6.44 -9.06
C ALA A 91 22.06 5.13 -8.55
N ARG A 92 21.19 4.21 -8.10
CA ARG A 92 21.59 2.96 -7.43
C ARG A 92 20.58 1.88 -7.71
N VAL A 93 21.05 0.63 -7.82
CA VAL A 93 20.22 -0.56 -7.98
C VAL A 93 20.75 -1.65 -7.05
N ARG A 94 19.85 -2.42 -6.46
CA ARG A 94 20.15 -3.70 -5.79
C ARG A 94 19.22 -4.77 -6.32
N ASP A 95 19.76 -5.92 -6.67
CA ASP A 95 18.99 -7.11 -7.05
C ASP A 95 19.59 -8.38 -6.40
N GLY A 96 18.90 -9.52 -6.53
CA GLY A 96 19.33 -10.83 -6.06
C GLY A 96 18.79 -11.23 -4.68
N VAL A 97 18.06 -10.35 -3.99
CA VAL A 97 17.31 -10.69 -2.77
C VAL A 97 16.11 -11.56 -3.13
N ALA A 98 15.94 -12.68 -2.43
CA ALA A 98 14.83 -13.58 -2.69
C ALA A 98 13.47 -12.94 -2.33
N ASP A 99 12.45 -13.29 -3.11
CA ASP A 99 11.05 -12.90 -2.86
C ASP A 99 10.47 -13.85 -1.79
N VAL A 100 10.75 -13.56 -0.52
CA VAL A 100 10.29 -14.37 0.61
C VAL A 100 9.87 -13.44 1.75
N SER A 101 8.67 -13.67 2.27
CA SER A 101 8.13 -12.93 3.41
C SER A 101 8.98 -13.13 4.66
N VAL A 102 9.22 -12.06 5.41
CA VAL A 102 9.91 -12.16 6.71
C VAL A 102 9.10 -12.92 7.76
N ARG A 103 7.80 -13.19 7.52
CA ARG A 103 7.04 -14.14 8.36
C ARG A 103 7.61 -15.55 8.30
N ALA A 104 8.19 -15.94 7.16
CA ALA A 104 8.78 -17.25 6.96
C ALA A 104 10.26 -17.30 7.39
N THR A 105 11.02 -16.23 7.17
CA THR A 105 12.48 -16.23 7.38
C THR A 105 12.94 -15.49 8.64
N GLY A 106 12.06 -14.70 9.26
CA GLY A 106 12.44 -13.71 10.26
C GLY A 106 13.07 -12.46 9.64
N THR A 107 13.08 -11.35 10.40
CA THR A 107 13.63 -10.05 9.97
C THR A 107 15.16 -10.03 9.92
N SER A 108 15.84 -10.88 10.71
CA SER A 108 17.31 -10.97 10.72
C SER A 108 17.87 -11.45 9.37
N ALA A 109 17.10 -12.21 8.59
CA ALA A 109 17.49 -12.70 7.26
C ALA A 109 17.75 -11.59 6.24
N VAL A 110 17.26 -10.37 6.50
CA VAL A 110 17.35 -9.22 5.59
C VAL A 110 18.02 -8.00 6.24
N GLN A 111 18.75 -8.19 7.33
CA GLN A 111 19.48 -7.10 7.99
C GLN A 111 20.48 -6.43 7.03
N GLY A 112 20.45 -5.10 6.95
CA GLY A 112 21.22 -4.29 6.00
C GLY A 112 20.70 -4.34 4.56
N ARG A 113 19.60 -5.05 4.33
CA ARG A 113 18.91 -5.24 3.04
C ARG A 113 17.40 -5.10 3.21
N GLU A 114 16.97 -4.23 4.13
CA GLU A 114 15.57 -4.05 4.51
C GLU A 114 14.72 -3.63 3.29
N CYS A 115 15.24 -2.77 2.43
CA CYS A 115 14.61 -2.40 1.16
C CYS A 115 14.52 -3.57 0.15
N GLY A 116 15.24 -4.67 0.35
CA GLY A 116 15.28 -5.79 -0.58
C GLY A 116 15.94 -5.41 -1.91
N ASN A 117 15.39 -5.92 -3.00
CA ASN A 117 15.71 -5.43 -4.34
C ASN A 117 15.10 -4.03 -4.49
N GLY A 118 15.86 -3.10 -5.07
CA GLY A 118 15.42 -1.72 -5.13
C GLY A 118 16.14 -0.87 -6.16
N VAL A 119 15.48 0.21 -6.54
CA VAL A 119 15.99 1.24 -7.43
C VAL A 119 15.94 2.58 -6.71
N VAL A 120 16.96 3.41 -6.89
CA VAL A 120 16.93 4.83 -6.49
C VAL A 120 17.10 5.68 -7.73
N ILE A 121 16.21 6.66 -7.93
CA ILE A 121 16.27 7.62 -9.02
C ILE A 121 16.54 9.00 -8.43
N ARG A 122 17.53 9.71 -8.99
CA ARG A 122 17.80 11.12 -8.69
C ARG A 122 17.04 12.01 -9.65
N HIS A 123 16.49 13.07 -9.10
CA HIS A 123 15.75 14.10 -9.81
C HIS A 123 16.43 15.46 -9.63
N GLU A 124 15.95 16.46 -10.35
CA GLU A 124 16.34 17.84 -10.13
C GLU A 124 16.00 18.30 -8.70
N GLY A 125 16.67 19.37 -8.24
CA GLY A 125 16.42 19.96 -6.92
C GLY A 125 16.86 19.12 -5.72
N GLY A 126 17.70 18.10 -5.93
CA GLY A 126 18.20 17.27 -4.83
C GLY A 126 17.19 16.24 -4.35
N PHE A 127 16.14 15.98 -5.13
CA PHE A 127 15.16 14.94 -4.81
C PHE A 127 15.67 13.55 -5.22
N GLU A 128 15.40 12.55 -4.39
CA GLU A 128 15.54 11.13 -4.74
C GLU A 128 14.20 10.42 -4.51
N THR A 129 13.84 9.51 -5.42
CA THR A 129 12.79 8.51 -5.17
C THR A 129 13.42 7.13 -5.00
N GLN A 130 12.93 6.37 -4.04
CA GLN A 130 13.38 4.99 -3.78
C GLN A 130 12.21 4.02 -3.91
N TYR A 131 12.46 2.91 -4.60
CA TYR A 131 11.51 1.85 -4.88
C TYR A 131 12.05 0.57 -4.25
N CYS A 132 11.36 0.04 -3.25
CA CYS A 132 11.78 -1.14 -2.49
C CYS A 132 10.85 -2.32 -2.69
N HIS A 133 11.29 -3.48 -2.20
CA HIS A 133 10.59 -4.77 -2.25
C HIS A 133 10.33 -5.27 -3.68
N LEU A 134 11.20 -4.93 -4.61
CA LEU A 134 11.07 -5.31 -6.02
C LEU A 134 11.29 -6.82 -6.21
N ALA A 135 10.69 -7.38 -7.26
CA ALA A 135 10.82 -8.80 -7.57
C ALA A 135 12.24 -9.13 -8.01
N ARG A 136 12.80 -10.22 -7.48
CA ARG A 136 14.14 -10.71 -7.85
C ARG A 136 14.27 -10.89 -9.36
N GLY A 137 15.32 -10.30 -9.94
CA GLY A 137 15.61 -10.41 -11.37
C GLY A 137 14.67 -9.61 -12.28
N SER A 138 13.81 -8.74 -11.72
CA SER A 138 12.84 -7.96 -12.50
C SER A 138 13.31 -6.57 -12.90
N ILE A 139 14.43 -6.09 -12.35
CA ILE A 139 14.92 -4.73 -12.58
C ILE A 139 15.50 -4.64 -14.00
N VAL A 140 14.99 -3.70 -14.80
CA VAL A 140 15.36 -3.54 -16.22
C VAL A 140 16.26 -2.32 -16.49
N VAL A 141 16.63 -1.59 -15.45
CA VAL A 141 17.49 -0.40 -15.50
C VAL A 141 18.78 -0.61 -14.69
N LYS A 142 19.81 0.17 -15.01
CA LYS A 142 21.09 0.19 -14.30
C LYS A 142 21.47 1.61 -13.88
N ALA A 143 22.42 1.72 -12.94
CA ALA A 143 22.94 3.01 -12.53
C ALA A 143 23.49 3.80 -13.72
N GLY A 144 23.12 5.08 -13.81
CA GLY A 144 23.46 5.99 -14.91
C GLY A 144 22.37 6.12 -15.98
N ASP A 145 21.42 5.18 -16.07
CA ASP A 145 20.36 5.23 -17.09
C ASP A 145 19.45 6.45 -16.86
N PRO A 146 19.12 7.22 -17.92
CA PRO A 146 18.04 8.18 -17.86
C PRO A 146 16.69 7.46 -17.89
N VAL A 147 15.73 7.99 -17.15
CA VAL A 147 14.35 7.48 -17.11
C VAL A 147 13.38 8.64 -17.17
N ARG A 148 12.22 8.41 -17.78
CA ARG A 148 11.08 9.32 -17.81
C ARG A 148 9.99 8.81 -16.88
N ALA A 149 9.17 9.72 -16.39
CA ALA A 149 7.99 9.37 -15.63
C ALA A 149 7.10 8.39 -16.43
N GLY A 150 6.77 7.25 -15.82
CA GLY A 150 6.01 6.17 -16.44
C GLY A 150 6.87 5.05 -17.05
N ASP A 151 8.19 5.22 -17.17
CA ASP A 151 9.06 4.14 -17.63
C ASP A 151 9.01 2.96 -16.67
N VAL A 152 8.90 1.74 -17.21
CA VAL A 152 8.97 0.51 -16.41
C VAL A 152 10.41 0.32 -15.93
N ILE A 153 10.60 0.23 -14.61
CA ILE A 153 11.92 0.03 -13.99
C ILE A 153 12.08 -1.35 -13.37
N ALA A 154 10.99 -1.98 -12.94
CA ALA A 154 10.98 -3.29 -12.29
C ALA A 154 9.56 -3.87 -12.20
N ARG A 155 9.39 -4.95 -11.43
CA ARG A 155 8.09 -5.47 -10.99
C ARG A 155 7.99 -5.49 -9.47
N VAL A 156 6.77 -5.42 -8.95
CA VAL A 156 6.49 -5.60 -7.51
C VAL A 156 6.89 -7.00 -7.08
N GLY A 157 7.59 -7.11 -5.94
CA GLY A 157 8.07 -8.36 -5.39
C GLY A 157 7.62 -8.60 -3.95
N LEU A 158 8.42 -9.42 -3.27
CA LEU A 158 8.31 -9.75 -1.85
C LEU A 158 9.69 -9.81 -1.19
N SER A 159 10.64 -9.02 -1.68
CA SER A 159 12.03 -9.05 -1.20
C SER A 159 12.27 -8.05 -0.07
N GLY A 160 13.22 -8.35 0.82
CA GLY A 160 13.56 -7.46 1.94
C GLY A 160 12.61 -7.61 3.14
N ARG A 161 12.48 -6.56 3.95
CA ARG A 161 11.68 -6.56 5.19
C ARG A 161 10.21 -6.32 4.89
N THR A 162 9.56 -7.31 4.28
CA THR A 162 8.16 -7.25 3.85
C THR A 162 7.40 -8.52 4.21
N GLU A 163 6.11 -8.37 4.51
CA GLU A 163 5.20 -9.48 4.86
C GLU A 163 4.12 -9.76 3.81
N TYR A 164 3.95 -8.89 2.83
CA TYR A 164 2.92 -8.95 1.79
C TYR A 164 3.42 -8.26 0.51
N PRO A 165 2.93 -8.63 -0.68
CA PRO A 165 3.41 -8.04 -1.92
C PRO A 165 2.99 -6.57 -2.02
N HIS A 166 3.97 -5.67 -2.07
CA HIS A 166 3.75 -4.24 -2.20
C HIS A 166 4.98 -3.53 -2.78
N LEU A 167 4.76 -2.33 -3.32
CA LEU A 167 5.82 -1.37 -3.54
C LEU A 167 5.91 -0.45 -2.33
N HIS A 168 7.08 -0.38 -1.69
CA HIS A 168 7.39 0.70 -0.76
C HIS A 168 8.10 1.82 -1.52
N PHE A 169 7.49 3.01 -1.51
CA PHE A 169 7.92 4.18 -2.27
C PHE A 169 8.29 5.32 -1.33
N THR A 170 9.57 5.68 -1.30
CA THR A 170 10.08 6.79 -0.47
C THR A 170 10.45 7.98 -1.35
N VAL A 171 10.16 9.20 -0.87
CA VAL A 171 10.66 10.45 -1.46
C VAL A 171 11.62 11.09 -0.47
N ARG A 172 12.76 11.58 -0.95
CA ARG A 172 13.72 12.35 -0.15
C ARG A 172 14.10 13.64 -0.82
N GLU A 173 14.37 14.66 -0.02
CA GLU A 173 15.04 15.90 -0.44
C GLU A 173 16.36 15.99 0.36
N GLY A 174 17.48 15.79 -0.32
CA GLY A 174 18.76 15.56 0.33
C GLY A 174 18.71 14.33 1.25
N ARG A 175 18.76 14.55 2.57
CA ARG A 175 18.67 13.47 3.59
C ARG A 175 17.30 13.37 4.27
N ALA A 176 16.42 14.34 4.05
CA ALA A 176 15.13 14.41 4.72
C ALA A 176 14.11 13.51 4.01
N ILE A 177 13.32 12.78 4.79
CA ILE A 177 12.12 12.10 4.29
C ILE A 177 11.08 13.15 3.93
N VAL A 178 10.48 12.99 2.75
CA VAL A 178 9.41 13.85 2.25
C VAL A 178 8.13 13.03 2.17
N ASP A 179 7.06 13.52 2.81
CA ASP A 179 5.72 13.00 2.57
C ASP A 179 5.17 13.57 1.26
N PRO A 180 4.94 12.74 0.22
CA PRO A 180 4.42 13.23 -1.06
C PRO A 180 2.97 13.74 -1.00
N PHE A 181 2.24 13.48 0.09
CA PHE A 181 0.90 14.03 0.32
C PHE A 181 0.90 15.37 1.06
N ALA A 182 1.98 15.71 1.76
CA ALA A 182 2.04 16.87 2.67
C ALA A 182 3.38 17.62 2.59
N TYR A 183 3.94 17.78 1.39
CA TYR A 183 5.21 18.48 1.19
C TYR A 183 5.14 19.92 1.69
N GLY A 184 6.17 20.34 2.42
CA GLY A 184 6.27 21.66 3.03
C GLY A 184 5.42 21.86 4.30
N ALA A 185 4.72 20.82 4.78
CA ALA A 185 4.09 20.88 6.09
C ALA A 185 5.14 20.80 7.20
N ALA A 186 4.91 21.54 8.30
CA ALA A 186 5.73 21.41 9.50
C ALA A 186 5.65 19.99 10.08
N GLU A 187 6.70 19.56 10.78
CA GLU A 187 6.73 18.28 11.49
C GLU A 187 5.57 18.18 12.49
N GLY A 188 4.93 17.01 12.58
CA GLY A 188 3.73 16.79 13.39
C GLY A 188 2.45 17.49 12.89
N ALA A 189 2.53 18.41 11.92
CA ALA A 189 1.35 19.09 11.38
C ALA A 189 0.58 18.18 10.41
N CYS A 190 -0.68 17.93 10.70
CA CYS A 190 -1.58 17.19 9.81
C CYS A 190 -2.39 18.12 8.91
N ARG A 191 -2.97 17.56 7.84
CA ARG A 191 -3.94 18.25 6.95
C ARG A 191 -3.40 19.56 6.38
N SER A 192 -2.10 19.60 6.13
CA SER A 192 -1.36 20.78 5.70
C SER A 192 -0.29 20.39 4.68
N GLY A 193 0.39 21.39 4.12
CA GLY A 193 1.33 21.19 3.01
C GLY A 193 0.61 21.01 1.68
N ARG A 194 1.40 20.66 0.65
CA ARG A 194 0.91 20.43 -0.70
C ARG A 194 1.24 19.02 -1.18
N SER A 195 0.39 18.46 -2.02
CA SER A 195 0.66 17.21 -2.71
C SER A 195 1.76 17.39 -3.77
N LEU A 196 2.68 16.44 -3.85
CA LEU A 196 3.64 16.28 -4.95
C LEU A 196 3.07 15.40 -6.08
N TRP A 197 2.02 14.62 -5.80
CA TRP A 197 1.31 13.86 -6.84
C TRP A 197 0.70 14.78 -7.88
N ARG A 198 0.75 14.33 -9.14
CA ARG A 198 0.11 15.01 -10.25
C ARG A 198 -1.41 15.21 -10.00
N PRO A 199 -1.99 16.36 -10.38
CA PRO A 199 -3.39 16.70 -10.08
C PRO A 199 -4.41 15.63 -10.49
N GLU A 200 -4.19 14.93 -11.60
CA GLU A 200 -5.04 13.86 -12.11
C GLU A 200 -5.12 12.63 -11.19
N LEU A 201 -4.18 12.46 -10.26
CA LEU A 201 -4.16 11.35 -9.30
C LEU A 201 -4.96 11.64 -8.03
N ARG A 202 -5.46 12.87 -7.82
CA ARG A 202 -6.11 13.28 -6.56
C ARG A 202 -7.28 12.39 -6.15
N GLU A 203 -8.11 11.98 -7.10
CA GLU A 203 -9.26 11.11 -6.81
C GLU A 203 -8.81 9.69 -6.47
N ALA A 204 -7.93 9.11 -7.29
CA ALA A 204 -7.41 7.76 -7.07
C ALA A 204 -6.62 7.63 -5.76
N LEU A 205 -5.90 8.69 -5.36
CA LEU A 205 -5.08 8.74 -4.14
C LEU A 205 -5.80 9.44 -2.98
N ALA A 206 -7.11 9.67 -3.08
CA ALA A 206 -7.87 10.26 -1.99
C ALA A 206 -7.69 9.45 -0.70
N TYR A 207 -7.54 10.14 0.42
CA TYR A 207 -7.28 9.49 1.71
C TYR A 207 -8.42 8.55 2.08
N LYS A 208 -8.08 7.29 2.39
CA LYS A 208 -9.02 6.31 2.91
C LYS A 208 -8.58 5.88 4.32
N PRO A 209 -9.34 6.23 5.38
CA PRO A 209 -9.02 5.77 6.72
C PRO A 209 -9.17 4.25 6.85
N ARG A 210 -10.03 3.64 6.02
CA ARG A 210 -10.36 2.22 5.96
C ARG A 210 -10.52 1.81 4.50
N SER A 211 -10.14 0.58 4.16
CA SER A 211 -10.37 0.05 2.80
C SER A 211 -10.61 -1.44 2.84
N VAL A 212 -11.33 -1.96 1.84
CA VAL A 212 -11.47 -3.39 1.62
C VAL A 212 -10.34 -3.84 0.69
N LEU A 213 -9.52 -4.78 1.13
CA LEU A 213 -8.41 -5.31 0.34
C LEU A 213 -8.83 -6.54 -0.47
N ASN A 214 -9.61 -7.44 0.14
CA ASN A 214 -10.08 -8.65 -0.53
C ASN A 214 -11.52 -8.94 -0.13
N THR A 215 -12.32 -9.40 -1.08
CA THR A 215 -13.55 -10.13 -0.82
C THR A 215 -13.61 -11.34 -1.74
N GLY A 216 -14.37 -12.34 -1.36
CA GLY A 216 -14.56 -13.49 -2.23
C GLY A 216 -15.32 -14.62 -1.56
N PHE A 217 -15.38 -15.72 -2.28
CA PHE A 217 -16.04 -16.94 -1.84
C PHE A 217 -15.05 -18.10 -1.85
N ALA A 218 -15.23 -19.03 -0.93
CA ALA A 218 -14.35 -20.17 -0.75
C ALA A 218 -15.14 -21.40 -0.26
N THR A 219 -14.49 -22.55 -0.30
CA THR A 219 -15.08 -23.84 0.10
C THR A 219 -14.74 -24.25 1.54
N GLN A 220 -13.99 -23.40 2.27
CA GLN A 220 -13.59 -23.61 3.65
C GLN A 220 -13.23 -22.26 4.31
N PRO A 221 -13.21 -22.15 5.65
CA PRO A 221 -12.64 -21.01 6.34
C PRO A 221 -11.17 -20.82 5.96
N LEU A 222 -10.75 -19.57 5.74
CA LEU A 222 -9.41 -19.23 5.26
C LEU A 222 -8.63 -18.44 6.31
N GLY A 223 -7.36 -18.80 6.49
CA GLY A 223 -6.35 -17.92 7.08
C GLY A 223 -5.81 -16.95 6.03
N ILE A 224 -5.12 -15.89 6.48
CA ILE A 224 -4.58 -14.82 5.61
C ILE A 224 -3.77 -15.37 4.43
N ASP A 225 -2.87 -16.33 4.68
CA ASP A 225 -1.99 -16.88 3.65
C ASP A 225 -2.77 -17.56 2.52
N ALA A 226 -3.96 -18.11 2.83
CA ALA A 226 -4.80 -18.75 1.82
C ALA A 226 -5.56 -17.74 0.93
N ILE A 227 -5.87 -16.52 1.38
CA ILE A 227 -6.44 -15.51 0.46
C ILE A 227 -5.38 -14.86 -0.41
N ASP A 228 -4.14 -14.78 0.08
CA ASP A 228 -3.02 -14.29 -0.72
C ASP A 228 -2.74 -15.23 -1.93
N GLU A 229 -3.19 -16.48 -1.86
CA GLU A 229 -3.14 -17.46 -2.95
C GLU A 229 -4.41 -17.52 -3.83
N GLU A 230 -5.37 -16.61 -3.62
CA GLU A 230 -6.66 -16.52 -4.34
C GLU A 230 -7.43 -17.86 -4.39
N PRO A 231 -8.23 -18.17 -3.34
CA PRO A 231 -8.91 -19.45 -3.21
C PRO A 231 -9.81 -19.74 -4.42
N ALA A 232 -9.88 -21.01 -4.80
CA ALA A 232 -10.80 -21.45 -5.84
C ALA A 232 -12.24 -21.11 -5.48
N LEU A 233 -13.00 -20.64 -6.48
CA LEU A 233 -14.41 -20.38 -6.32
C LEU A 233 -15.17 -21.68 -5.99
N PRO A 234 -16.23 -21.61 -5.17
CA PRO A 234 -17.08 -22.76 -4.89
C PRO A 234 -17.71 -23.33 -6.16
N THR A 235 -17.88 -24.66 -6.19
CA THR A 235 -18.62 -25.39 -7.22
C THR A 235 -19.95 -25.93 -6.64
N PRO A 236 -20.89 -26.41 -7.47
CA PRO A 236 -22.13 -27.03 -7.00
C PRO A 236 -21.95 -28.25 -6.05
N GLU A 237 -20.75 -28.83 -6.04
CA GLU A 237 -20.34 -29.96 -5.20
C GLU A 237 -19.71 -29.52 -3.87
N ALA A 238 -19.41 -28.22 -3.69
CA ALA A 238 -18.74 -27.73 -2.50
C ALA A 238 -19.53 -28.07 -1.23
N ALA A 239 -18.88 -28.72 -0.26
CA ALA A 239 -19.53 -29.12 1.00
C ALA A 239 -19.90 -27.92 1.90
N VAL A 240 -19.21 -26.80 1.72
CA VAL A 240 -19.40 -25.55 2.46
C VAL A 240 -19.25 -24.39 1.47
N LEU A 241 -20.05 -23.35 1.65
CA LEU A 241 -19.88 -22.06 0.99
C LEU A 241 -19.50 -21.05 2.07
N VAL A 242 -18.38 -20.37 1.88
CA VAL A 242 -17.88 -19.32 2.78
C VAL A 242 -17.72 -18.03 1.98
N ALA A 243 -18.35 -16.95 2.42
CA ALA A 243 -17.97 -15.60 2.04
C ALA A 243 -16.88 -15.09 2.99
N TYR A 244 -15.89 -14.37 2.48
CA TYR A 244 -14.86 -13.71 3.29
C TYR A 244 -14.65 -12.26 2.88
N ALA A 245 -14.18 -11.46 3.83
CA ALA A 245 -13.74 -10.09 3.60
C ALA A 245 -12.48 -9.80 4.41
N ARG A 246 -11.49 -9.17 3.78
CA ARG A 246 -10.28 -8.61 4.40
C ARG A 246 -10.31 -7.11 4.24
N ALA A 247 -10.21 -6.40 5.35
CA ALA A 247 -10.13 -4.94 5.36
C ALA A 247 -8.81 -4.48 6.00
N ILE A 248 -8.42 -3.25 5.70
CA ILE A 248 -7.20 -2.62 6.17
C ILE A 248 -7.51 -1.26 6.80
N GLY A 249 -6.78 -0.91 7.85
CA GLY A 249 -6.92 0.38 8.54
C GLY A 249 -8.15 0.53 9.44
N LEU A 250 -8.78 -0.57 9.87
CA LEU A 250 -9.94 -0.50 10.76
C LEU A 250 -9.56 0.12 12.11
N LYS A 251 -10.52 0.80 12.74
CA LYS A 251 -10.33 1.56 13.98
C LYS A 251 -10.88 0.83 15.18
N ALA A 252 -10.36 1.15 16.36
CA ALA A 252 -10.93 0.74 17.63
C ALA A 252 -12.45 1.05 17.66
N GLY A 253 -13.23 0.10 18.14
CA GLY A 253 -14.69 0.19 18.18
C GLY A 253 -15.40 -0.14 16.86
N ASP A 254 -14.71 -0.29 15.73
CA ASP A 254 -15.34 -0.74 14.49
C ASP A 254 -15.96 -2.14 14.68
N VAL A 255 -17.16 -2.31 14.17
CA VAL A 255 -17.92 -3.58 14.16
C VAL A 255 -18.05 -4.05 12.72
N GLN A 256 -17.56 -5.25 12.43
CA GLN A 256 -17.60 -5.86 11.10
C GLN A 256 -18.76 -6.83 11.00
N THR A 257 -19.58 -6.70 9.97
CA THR A 257 -20.63 -7.67 9.62
C THR A 257 -20.40 -8.17 8.20
N LEU A 258 -20.50 -9.49 8.00
CA LEU A 258 -20.50 -10.10 6.67
C LEU A 258 -21.75 -10.99 6.54
N THR A 259 -22.57 -10.69 5.54
CA THR A 259 -23.77 -11.46 5.21
C THR A 259 -23.58 -12.17 3.88
N LEU A 260 -23.93 -13.45 3.84
CA LEU A 260 -23.99 -14.27 2.65
C LEU A 260 -25.46 -14.55 2.30
N THR A 261 -25.83 -14.20 1.08
CA THR A 261 -27.18 -14.35 0.53
C THR A 261 -27.13 -15.24 -0.70
N GLY A 262 -28.05 -16.19 -0.81
CA GLY A 262 -28.23 -17.06 -1.97
C GLY A 262 -29.14 -16.45 -3.03
N PRO A 263 -29.51 -17.25 -4.05
CA PRO A 263 -30.49 -16.86 -5.05
C PRO A 263 -31.81 -16.38 -4.41
N GLU A 264 -32.51 -15.49 -5.09
CA GLU A 264 -33.79 -14.88 -4.63
C GLU A 264 -33.68 -14.02 -3.36
N GLY A 265 -32.46 -13.75 -2.87
CA GLY A 265 -32.25 -12.88 -1.71
C GLY A 265 -32.35 -13.59 -0.36
N VAL A 266 -32.33 -14.92 -0.34
CA VAL A 266 -32.38 -15.71 0.90
C VAL A 266 -31.06 -15.56 1.67
N GLU A 267 -31.11 -15.06 2.91
CA GLU A 267 -29.94 -15.04 3.78
C GLU A 267 -29.55 -16.47 4.18
N LEU A 268 -28.31 -16.86 3.89
CA LEU A 268 -27.80 -18.20 4.17
C LEU A 268 -26.89 -18.23 5.40
N ALA A 269 -26.13 -17.16 5.63
CA ALA A 269 -25.29 -16.99 6.80
C ALA A 269 -25.02 -15.51 7.07
N SER A 270 -24.85 -15.15 8.34
CA SER A 270 -24.39 -13.83 8.75
C SER A 270 -23.43 -13.96 9.92
N SER A 271 -22.41 -13.10 9.93
CA SER A 271 -21.39 -13.05 10.97
C SER A 271 -21.15 -11.60 11.36
N THR A 272 -21.36 -11.28 12.64
CA THR A 272 -21.04 -9.97 13.21
C THR A 272 -19.95 -10.14 14.27
N ALA A 273 -18.79 -9.55 14.01
CA ALA A 273 -17.67 -9.56 14.93
C ALA A 273 -17.93 -8.65 16.13
N ARG A 274 -17.22 -8.89 17.25
CA ARG A 274 -17.19 -7.96 18.38
C ARG A 274 -16.49 -6.65 17.95
N PRO A 275 -16.80 -5.51 18.61
CA PRO A 275 -16.06 -4.27 18.39
C PRO A 275 -14.55 -4.48 18.52
N LEU A 276 -13.78 -3.89 17.60
CA LEU A 276 -12.34 -4.03 17.64
C LEU A 276 -11.76 -3.40 18.92
N PRO A 277 -10.88 -4.10 19.66
CA PRO A 277 -10.32 -3.58 20.91
C PRO A 277 -9.26 -2.48 20.69
N ARG A 278 -8.74 -2.38 19.46
CA ARG A 278 -7.73 -1.42 19.02
C ARG A 278 -7.78 -1.29 17.51
N ASP A 279 -7.09 -0.29 16.97
CA ASP A 279 -6.84 -0.15 15.54
C ASP A 279 -6.15 -1.39 14.98
N GLN A 280 -6.52 -1.77 13.76
CA GLN A 280 -6.01 -2.95 13.07
C GLN A 280 -5.51 -2.57 11.69
N ALA A 281 -4.22 -2.80 11.45
CA ALA A 281 -3.61 -2.62 10.14
C ALA A 281 -4.28 -3.52 9.08
N GLN A 282 -4.73 -4.70 9.50
CA GLN A 282 -5.54 -5.64 8.73
C GLN A 282 -6.51 -6.40 9.64
N SER A 283 -7.69 -6.72 9.13
CA SER A 283 -8.71 -7.54 9.80
C SER A 283 -9.42 -8.41 8.79
N MET A 284 -9.96 -9.54 9.24
CA MET A 284 -10.68 -10.48 8.41
C MET A 284 -11.92 -11.02 9.13
N VAL A 285 -13.01 -11.17 8.38
CA VAL A 285 -14.23 -11.84 8.81
C VAL A 285 -14.71 -12.81 7.73
N PHE A 286 -15.47 -13.81 8.14
CA PHE A 286 -16.08 -14.80 7.27
C PHE A 286 -17.51 -15.11 7.74
N ALA A 287 -18.36 -15.51 6.79
CA ALA A 287 -19.69 -16.06 7.03
C ALA A 287 -19.85 -17.27 6.12
N GLY A 288 -20.29 -18.40 6.68
CA GLY A 288 -20.35 -19.64 5.91
C GLY A 288 -21.47 -20.57 6.34
N VAL A 289 -21.87 -21.42 5.40
CA VAL A 289 -23.01 -22.34 5.53
C VAL A 289 -22.64 -23.69 4.90
N ARG A 290 -23.13 -24.79 5.50
CA ARG A 290 -22.97 -26.14 4.95
C ARG A 290 -23.95 -26.38 3.80
N ARG A 291 -23.56 -27.23 2.86
CA ARG A 291 -24.39 -27.63 1.73
C ARG A 291 -25.73 -28.19 2.21
N PRO A 292 -26.87 -27.66 1.77
CA PRO A 292 -28.18 -28.21 2.11
C PRO A 292 -28.38 -29.57 1.43
N ALA A 293 -29.30 -30.38 1.96
CA ALA A 293 -29.55 -31.74 1.45
C ALA A 293 -29.90 -31.78 -0.04
N GLY A 294 -30.65 -30.78 -0.53
CA GLY A 294 -31.02 -30.62 -1.94
C GLY A 294 -29.90 -30.12 -2.86
N GLY A 295 -28.69 -29.87 -2.33
CA GLY A 295 -27.61 -29.21 -3.05
C GLY A 295 -27.78 -27.70 -3.18
N TRP A 296 -26.79 -27.03 -3.76
CA TRP A 296 -26.82 -25.57 -3.93
C TRP A 296 -27.84 -25.16 -5.00
N PRO A 297 -28.78 -24.25 -4.69
CA PRO A 297 -29.58 -23.60 -5.70
C PRO A 297 -28.69 -22.91 -6.74
N ARG A 298 -28.95 -23.12 -8.03
CA ARG A 298 -28.24 -22.41 -9.09
C ARG A 298 -28.61 -20.93 -9.08
N GLY A 299 -27.65 -20.08 -9.42
CA GLY A 299 -27.87 -18.65 -9.57
C GLY A 299 -26.88 -17.79 -8.79
N ARG A 300 -27.25 -16.52 -8.61
CA ARG A 300 -26.38 -15.51 -8.01
C ARG A 300 -26.37 -15.62 -6.50
N TYR A 301 -25.17 -15.68 -5.95
CA TYR A 301 -24.87 -15.54 -4.54
C TYR A 301 -24.19 -14.21 -4.30
N ARG A 302 -24.47 -13.60 -3.15
CA ARG A 302 -24.00 -12.28 -2.78
C ARG A 302 -23.37 -12.29 -1.40
N GLY A 303 -22.21 -11.64 -1.28
CA GLY A 303 -21.62 -11.22 -0.02
C GLY A 303 -21.85 -9.73 0.17
N GLU A 304 -22.30 -9.33 1.35
CA GLU A 304 -22.33 -7.93 1.77
C GLU A 304 -21.49 -7.76 3.04
N TYR A 305 -20.39 -7.02 2.90
CA TYR A 305 -19.50 -6.66 3.98
C TYR A 305 -19.78 -5.22 4.43
N LEU A 306 -20.00 -5.03 5.73
CA LEU A 306 -20.27 -3.75 6.36
C LEU A 306 -19.30 -3.55 7.53
N VAL A 307 -18.80 -2.33 7.68
CA VAL A 307 -18.16 -1.86 8.91
C VAL A 307 -18.99 -0.73 9.48
N ARG A 308 -19.33 -0.83 10.77
CA ARG A 308 -20.03 0.22 11.50
C ARG A 308 -19.17 0.79 12.61
N GLN A 309 -19.24 2.10 12.82
CA GLN A 309 -18.66 2.79 13.97
C GLN A 309 -19.73 3.68 14.59
N GLY A 310 -20.00 3.52 15.89
CA GLY A 310 -21.07 4.29 16.56
C GLY A 310 -22.46 4.11 15.96
N GLY A 311 -22.73 2.99 15.28
CA GLY A 311 -23.99 2.70 14.59
C GLY A 311 -24.04 3.14 13.12
N GLU A 312 -23.14 4.02 12.67
CA GLU A 312 -23.07 4.48 11.28
C GLU A 312 -22.27 3.53 10.40
N THR A 313 -22.67 3.35 9.15
CA THR A 313 -21.91 2.54 8.18
C THR A 313 -20.76 3.37 7.62
N VAL A 314 -19.53 2.97 7.93
CA VAL A 314 -18.30 3.67 7.52
C VAL A 314 -17.56 2.97 6.38
N LEU A 315 -17.90 1.72 6.08
CA LEU A 315 -17.39 0.96 4.94
C LEU A 315 -18.45 -0.04 4.50
N ARG A 316 -18.66 -0.16 3.19
CA ARG A 316 -19.57 -1.15 2.60
C ARG A 316 -18.97 -1.69 1.32
N GLN A 317 -18.98 -3.01 1.17
CA GLN A 317 -18.62 -3.69 -0.07
C GLN A 317 -19.61 -4.80 -0.36
N VAL A 318 -20.13 -4.82 -1.58
CA VAL A 318 -20.94 -5.91 -2.11
C VAL A 318 -20.13 -6.63 -3.17
N PHE A 319 -20.22 -7.95 -3.19
CA PHE A 319 -19.55 -8.81 -4.16
C PHE A 319 -20.40 -10.04 -4.44
N ASP A 320 -20.25 -10.62 -5.61
CA ASP A 320 -21.14 -11.68 -6.07
C ASP A 320 -20.37 -12.77 -6.81
N PHE A 321 -20.92 -13.97 -6.82
CA PHE A 321 -20.52 -15.05 -7.71
C PHE A 321 -21.75 -15.86 -8.14
N THR A 322 -21.62 -16.68 -9.19
CA THR A 322 -22.73 -17.49 -9.72
C THR A 322 -22.34 -18.96 -9.68
N LEU A 323 -23.24 -19.79 -9.13
CA LEU A 323 -23.20 -21.26 -9.16
C LEU A 323 -24.11 -21.83 -10.24
#